data_AF-A0A3N5MDI5-F1
#
_entry.id   AF-A0A3N5MDI5-F1
#
_cell.length_a   1.000
_cell.length_b   1.000
_cell.length_c   1.000
_cell.angle_alpha   90.00
_cell.angle_beta   90.00
_cell.angle_gamma   90.00
#
_symmetry.space_group_name_H-M   'P 1'
#
loop_
_entity.id
_entity.type
_entity.pdbx_description
1 polymer ?
#
loop_
_entity_poly.entity_id
_entity_poly.type
_entity_poly.pdbx_seq_one_letter_code
_entity_poly.pdbx_strand_id
1 'polypeptide(L)'
;MINRRDFLKASSAAAVAGLAASVVSMEAQAHTLGKLFKGASGGRLYESVDGGQRWQESANFGPECQIVRLYMVGKILHAELAFRGYSFTLTSADGRKWYSRG
;
A
#
# COMPACT_ATOMS: atom_id res chain seq x y z
N MET A 1 15.39 -22.31 -2.00
CA MET A 1 14.13 -22.00 -2.72
C MET A 1 13.09 -21.60 -1.69
N ILE A 2 12.80 -20.31 -1.56
CA ILE A 2 11.89 -19.77 -0.54
C ILE A 2 10.50 -19.56 -1.14
N ASN A 3 9.48 -20.06 -0.45
CA ASN A 3 8.13 -20.20 -0.95
C ASN A 3 7.27 -18.98 -0.54
N ARG A 4 6.65 -18.35 -1.54
CA ARG A 4 5.67 -17.24 -1.50
C ARG A 4 4.46 -17.39 -0.54
N ARG A 5 4.35 -18.49 0.21
CA ARG A 5 3.23 -18.82 1.10
C ARG A 5 3.53 -18.58 2.59
N ASP A 6 4.78 -18.35 2.97
CA ASP A 6 5.15 -18.09 4.38
C ASP A 6 5.11 -16.61 4.79
N PHE A 7 4.90 -15.68 3.85
CA PHE A 7 5.03 -14.24 4.14
C PHE A 7 3.79 -13.58 4.77
N LEU A 8 2.66 -14.29 4.95
CA LEU A 8 1.41 -13.69 5.47
C LEU A 8 0.92 -14.28 6.81
N LYS A 9 1.78 -14.97 7.58
CA LYS A 9 1.43 -15.46 8.93
C LYS A 9 1.83 -14.53 10.09
N ALA A 10 2.02 -13.25 9.83
CA ALA A 10 2.13 -12.22 10.87
C ALA A 10 1.01 -11.21 10.60
N SER A 11 0.02 -10.96 11.47
CA SER A 11 -0.08 -11.24 12.90
C SER A 11 -1.56 -11.12 13.27
N SER A 12 -2.08 -12.04 14.09
CA SER A 12 -3.26 -11.76 14.89
C SER A 12 -2.89 -10.75 15.97
N ALA A 13 -3.43 -9.53 15.92
CA ALA A 13 -3.37 -8.63 17.05
C ALA A 13 -4.61 -7.74 17.07
N ALA A 14 -5.40 -7.96 18.11
CA ALA A 14 -6.54 -7.14 18.50
C ALA A 14 -6.12 -5.67 18.65
N ALA A 15 -7.11 -4.79 18.48
CA ALA A 15 -6.99 -3.39 18.85
C ALA A 15 -6.54 -3.28 20.32
N VAL A 16 -5.37 -2.70 20.54
CA VAL A 16 -4.98 -2.04 21.79
C VAL A 16 -4.09 -0.86 21.42
N ALA A 17 -4.52 0.33 21.86
CA ALA A 17 -3.71 1.52 21.83
C ALA A 17 -2.43 1.29 22.65
N GLY A 18 -1.25 1.49 22.05
CA GLY A 18 0.01 1.43 22.79
C GLY A 18 1.22 1.07 21.93
N LEU A 19 2.23 1.93 22.01
CA LEU A 19 3.58 1.76 21.46
C LEU A 19 4.13 0.33 21.54
N ALA A 20 4.59 -0.21 20.41
CA ALA A 20 5.66 -1.22 20.37
C ALA A 20 6.34 -1.19 18.99
N ALA A 21 7.65 -0.91 19.00
CA ALA A 21 8.51 -1.06 17.84
C ALA A 21 8.55 -2.53 17.40
N SER A 22 8.28 -2.79 16.11
CA SER A 22 8.61 -4.09 15.52
C SER A 22 8.97 -3.91 14.04
N VAL A 23 10.15 -4.40 13.70
CA VAL A 23 10.79 -4.31 12.39
C VAL A 23 10.03 -5.16 11.37
N VAL A 24 9.32 -4.53 10.43
CA VAL A 24 8.80 -5.20 9.23
C VAL A 24 8.82 -4.20 8.08
N SER A 25 9.24 -4.67 6.90
CA SER A 25 9.40 -3.96 5.62
C SER A 25 8.72 -2.61 5.52
N MET A 26 9.46 -1.64 4.98
CA MET A 26 9.01 -0.29 4.61
C MET A 26 7.97 -0.36 3.47
N GLU A 27 6.81 -0.95 3.74
CA GLU A 27 5.68 -1.04 2.84
C GLU A 27 4.81 0.19 3.10
N ALA A 28 4.67 0.99 2.06
CA ALA A 28 3.81 2.15 2.04
C ALA A 28 2.36 1.73 2.42
N GLN A 29 1.82 2.29 3.50
CA GLN A 29 0.49 1.95 3.99
C GLN A 29 -0.32 3.23 4.27
N ALA A 30 -1.54 3.28 3.74
CA ALA A 30 -2.45 4.41 3.90
C ALA A 30 -3.82 3.93 4.38
N HIS A 31 -4.47 4.73 5.23
CA HIS A 31 -5.74 4.40 5.90
C HIS A 31 -6.79 5.46 5.58
N THR A 32 -8.02 5.05 5.28
CA THR A 32 -9.20 5.91 5.10
C THR A 32 -10.38 5.30 5.85
N LEU A 33 -11.42 6.09 6.16
CA LEU A 33 -12.70 5.64 6.76
C LEU A 33 -13.20 4.30 6.18
N GLY A 34 -12.82 3.19 6.83
CA GLY A 34 -13.17 1.81 6.45
C GLY A 34 -12.32 1.15 5.36
N LYS A 35 -11.27 1.80 4.83
CA LYS A 35 -10.42 1.26 3.76
C LYS A 35 -8.94 1.33 4.10
N LEU A 36 -8.22 0.23 3.85
CA LEU A 36 -6.77 0.16 3.97
C LEU A 36 -6.15 -0.03 2.59
N PHE A 37 -5.03 0.64 2.36
CA PHE A 37 -4.24 0.49 1.14
C PHE A 37 -2.83 0.03 1.49
N LYS A 38 -2.32 -0.93 0.74
CA LYS A 38 -0.99 -1.49 0.92
C LYS A 38 -0.26 -1.59 -0.42
N GLY A 39 0.90 -0.96 -0.51
CA GLY A 39 1.82 -1.14 -1.62
C GLY A 39 2.63 -2.43 -1.45
N ALA A 40 2.83 -3.16 -2.54
CA ALA A 40 3.67 -4.35 -2.60
C ALA A 40 4.74 -4.20 -3.69
N SER A 41 5.72 -5.09 -3.66
CA SER A 41 6.76 -5.18 -4.67
C SER A 41 6.19 -5.41 -6.08
N GLY A 42 6.87 -4.84 -7.08
CA GLY A 42 6.42 -4.89 -8.48
C GLY A 42 5.20 -4.02 -8.78
N GLY A 43 5.07 -2.90 -8.07
CA GLY A 43 4.11 -1.84 -8.39
C GLY A 43 2.66 -2.20 -8.10
N ARG A 44 2.41 -3.22 -7.26
CA ARG A 44 1.04 -3.65 -6.96
C ARG A 44 0.49 -2.92 -5.76
N LEU A 45 -0.75 -2.47 -5.87
CA LEU A 45 -1.48 -1.85 -4.78
C LEU A 45 -2.69 -2.71 -4.44
N TYR A 46 -2.82 -3.02 -3.16
CA TYR A 46 -3.96 -3.75 -2.62
C TYR A 46 -4.84 -2.84 -1.77
N GLU A 47 -6.15 -3.02 -1.91
CA GLU A 47 -7.20 -2.39 -1.11
C GLU A 47 -7.84 -3.45 -0.21
N SER A 48 -8.13 -3.07 1.02
CA SER A 48 -8.96 -3.84 1.95
C SER A 48 -10.08 -2.96 2.48
N VAL A 49 -11.30 -3.50 2.53
CA VAL A 49 -12.51 -2.80 3.03
C VAL A 49 -13.01 -3.37 4.36
N ASP A 50 -12.34 -4.41 4.88
CA ASP A 50 -12.72 -5.17 6.07
C ASP A 50 -11.66 -5.09 7.17
N GLY A 51 -10.88 -4.00 7.18
CA GLY A 51 -9.85 -3.75 8.17
C GLY A 51 -8.60 -4.64 8.00
N GLY A 52 -8.33 -5.11 6.79
CA GLY A 52 -7.13 -5.89 6.47
C GLY A 52 -7.33 -7.41 6.52
N GLN A 53 -8.57 -7.90 6.68
CA GLN A 53 -8.85 -9.34 6.67
C GLN A 53 -8.80 -9.91 5.25
N ARG A 54 -9.24 -9.14 4.25
CA ARG A 54 -9.15 -9.48 2.83
C ARG A 54 -8.55 -8.33 2.06
N TRP A 55 -7.65 -8.67 1.16
CA TRP A 55 -6.95 -7.75 0.28
C TRP A 55 -7.30 -8.09 -1.17
N GLN A 56 -7.69 -7.07 -1.93
CA GLN A 56 -7.98 -7.18 -3.35
C GLN A 56 -7.04 -6.25 -4.11
N GLU A 57 -6.53 -6.69 -5.26
CA GLU A 57 -5.70 -5.84 -6.10
C GLU A 57 -6.56 -4.67 -6.62
N SER A 58 -6.12 -3.45 -6.32
CA SER A 58 -6.81 -2.22 -6.67
C SER A 58 -6.16 -1.52 -7.86
N ALA A 59 -4.83 -1.60 -7.94
CA ALA A 59 -4.06 -1.07 -9.04
C ALA A 59 -2.75 -1.85 -9.23
N ASN A 60 -2.25 -1.83 -10.45
CA ASN A 60 -0.96 -2.41 -10.81
C ASN A 60 -0.23 -1.43 -11.74
N PHE A 61 0.85 -0.84 -11.24
CA PHE A 61 1.68 0.12 -11.95
C PHE A 61 2.79 -0.54 -12.78
N GLY A 62 2.86 -1.87 -12.76
CA GLY A 62 3.85 -2.66 -13.48
C GLY A 62 5.08 -3.02 -12.64
N PRO A 63 5.82 -4.07 -13.04
CA PRO A 63 6.92 -4.64 -12.26
C PRO A 63 8.13 -3.71 -12.11
N GLU A 64 8.29 -2.74 -13.02
CA GLU A 64 9.36 -1.75 -12.99
C GLU A 64 9.06 -0.58 -12.05
N CYS A 65 7.81 -0.45 -11.59
CA CYS A 65 7.40 0.58 -10.66
C CYS A 65 7.52 0.07 -9.22
N GLN A 66 8.10 0.87 -8.34
CA GLN A 66 8.13 0.61 -6.91
C GLN A 66 7.29 1.67 -6.20
N ILE A 67 6.31 1.25 -5.41
CA ILE A 67 5.58 2.15 -4.54
C ILE A 67 6.48 2.48 -3.36
N VAL A 68 7.00 3.71 -3.33
CA VAL A 68 7.93 4.19 -2.30
C VAL A 68 7.15 4.70 -1.09
N ARG A 69 6.06 5.44 -1.34
CA ARG A 69 5.20 6.00 -0.30
C ARG A 69 3.74 5.98 -0.71
N LEU A 70 2.88 5.85 0.29
CA LEU A 70 1.43 5.95 0.18
C LEU A 70 0.97 6.77 1.38
N TYR A 71 0.24 7.84 1.11
CA TYR A 71 -0.30 8.68 2.16
C TYR A 71 -1.60 9.34 1.68
N MET A 72 -2.43 9.73 2.63
CA MET A 72 -3.68 10.43 2.34
C MET A 72 -3.51 11.92 2.60
N VAL A 73 -4.03 12.75 1.70
CA VAL A 73 -4.22 14.18 1.92
C VAL A 73 -5.71 14.48 1.74
N GLY A 74 -6.42 14.68 2.85
CA GLY A 74 -7.88 14.79 2.85
C GLY A 74 -8.54 13.48 2.38
N LYS A 75 -9.25 13.53 1.24
CA LYS A 75 -9.89 12.36 0.60
C LYS A 75 -9.12 11.83 -0.60
N ILE A 76 -7.92 12.35 -0.86
CA ILE A 76 -7.10 11.95 -2.00
C ILE A 76 -5.96 11.08 -1.49
N LEU A 77 -5.83 9.89 -2.09
CA LEU A 77 -4.71 9.00 -1.92
C LEU A 77 -3.57 9.44 -2.83
N HIS A 78 -2.40 9.62 -2.25
CA HIS A 78 -1.17 9.92 -2.94
C HIS A 78 -0.28 8.67 -2.91
N ALA A 79 0.19 8.24 -4.08
CA ALA A 79 1.19 7.20 -4.23
C ALA A 79 2.43 7.82 -4.87
N GLU A 80 3.56 7.75 -4.18
CA GLU A 80 4.85 8.07 -4.75
C GLU A 80 5.45 6.80 -5.32
N LEU A 81 5.72 6.81 -6.62
CA LEU A 81 6.30 5.70 -7.34
C LEU A 81 7.70 6.05 -7.85
N ALA A 82 8.61 5.10 -7.74
CA ALA A 82 9.90 5.14 -8.39
C ALA A 82 9.88 4.22 -9.63
N PHE A 83 10.35 4.74 -10.76
CA PHE A 83 10.46 4.03 -12.03
C PHE A 83 11.79 4.43 -12.70
N ARG A 84 12.67 3.44 -12.91
CA ARG A 84 13.96 3.61 -13.62
C ARG A 84 14.79 4.84 -13.18
N GLY A 85 14.78 5.15 -11.89
CA GLY A 85 15.51 6.27 -11.29
C GLY A 85 14.75 7.60 -11.24
N TYR A 86 13.54 7.65 -11.80
CA TYR A 86 12.63 8.79 -11.68
C TYR A 86 11.58 8.52 -10.60
N SER A 87 11.22 9.56 -9.86
CA SER A 87 10.13 9.50 -8.88
C SER A 87 8.99 10.38 -9.34
N PHE A 88 7.76 9.88 -9.28
CA PHE A 88 6.57 10.66 -9.57
C PHE A 88 5.43 10.33 -8.61
N THR A 89 4.56 11.30 -8.39
CA THR A 89 3.41 11.15 -7.49
C THR A 89 2.14 11.01 -8.30
N LEU A 90 1.43 9.91 -8.09
CA LEU A 90 0.09 9.70 -8.59
C LEU A 90 -0.92 10.03 -7.50
N THR A 91 -2.06 10.57 -7.89
CA THR A 91 -3.19 10.82 -7.00
C THR A 91 -4.42 10.03 -7.42
N SER A 92 -5.21 9.62 -6.43
CA SER A 92 -6.44 8.87 -6.64
C SER A 92 -7.49 9.26 -5.61
N ALA A 93 -8.75 9.38 -6.02
CA ALA A 93 -9.86 9.60 -5.09
C ALA A 93 -10.48 8.29 -4.57
N ASP A 94 -10.29 7.21 -5.33
CA ASP A 94 -10.98 5.92 -5.17
C ASP A 94 -9.99 4.74 -4.99
N GLY A 95 -8.69 4.99 -5.11
CA GLY A 95 -7.62 4.00 -5.02
C GLY A 95 -7.50 3.10 -6.26
N ARG A 96 -8.37 3.29 -7.27
CA ARG A 96 -8.43 2.47 -8.48
C ARG A 96 -8.08 3.27 -9.73
N LYS A 97 -8.49 4.54 -9.80
CA LYS A 97 -8.10 5.45 -10.89
C LYS A 97 -7.03 6.42 -10.42
N TRP A 98 -5.93 6.46 -11.16
CA TRP A 98 -4.75 7.22 -10.79
C TRP A 98 -4.42 8.26 -11.84
N TYR A 99 -4.05 9.46 -11.38
CA TYR A 99 -3.71 10.60 -12.21
C TYR A 99 -2.31 11.09 -11.86
N SER A 100 -1.46 11.28 -12.87
CA SER A 100 -0.18 11.96 -12.71
C SER A 100 -0.43 13.46 -12.57
N ARG A 101 0.15 14.08 -11.54
CA ARG A 101 0.18 15.54 -11.46
C ARG A 101 1.37 16.02 -12.29
N GLY A 102 1.06 16.67 -13.43
CA GLY A 102 2.04 17.33 -14.29
C GLY A 102 2.49 18.67 -13.74
#